data_AF-A0A1B8AVJ9-F1
#
_entry.id   AF-A0A1B8AVJ9-F1
#
_cell.length_a   1.000
_cell.length_b   1.000
_cell.length_c   1.000
_cell.angle_alpha   90.00
_cell.angle_beta   90.00
_cell.angle_gamma   90.00
#
_symmetry.space_group_name_H-M   'P 1'
#
loop_
_entity.id
_entity.type
_entity.pdbx_description
1 polymer ?
#
loop_
_entity_poly.entity_id
_entity_poly.type
_entity_poly.pdbx_seq_one_letter_code
_entity_poly.pdbx_strand_id
1 'polypeptide(L)'
;MDVSNARPIAILAGYLLACAILAVISISTIYRQAVSSKAASRRRYAIIVFSALAALSLATTWYHMFCFFKWSYQQWESTRLDKLDDELHLGEWLRDTKLFKQAWVSTLEQPQRVFWSLQIFAFCANWSVTLAWQDTKRRIPHLWIFMLLGQIVAISFAANLSFLAFLVFEDPNTSTITFEQERTVSSSSSTKSHSLLRKSWLTVLAVTVGCAVAIPSSLDHPKFMYLLLAPHVLAFVPLLMNKLIGSREPVVMDEQPPPSHRSGVRAIIVGICVYYLLTPEGSSLGDATRALYEHPAVSSVGWDVICCWISFSAWHLVGWADDYEKKHGFRPVTVGPVEE
;
A
#
# COMPACT_ATOMS: atom_id res chain seq x y z
N MET A 1 -15.64 -21.58 -33.69
CA MET A 1 -14.37 -20.90 -34.02
C MET A 1 -13.50 -20.99 -32.79
N ASP A 2 -12.38 -21.71 -32.86
CA ASP A 2 -11.48 -21.87 -31.71
C ASP A 2 -10.76 -20.55 -31.43
N VAL A 3 -11.30 -19.81 -30.46
CA VAL A 3 -10.69 -18.56 -30.03
C VAL A 3 -9.45 -18.92 -29.21
N SER A 4 -8.28 -18.49 -29.68
CA SER A 4 -7.00 -18.80 -29.05
C SER A 4 -6.95 -18.41 -27.57
N ASN A 5 -6.62 -19.40 -26.75
CA ASN A 5 -6.43 -19.28 -25.30
C ASN A 5 -5.06 -18.68 -24.92
N ALA A 6 -4.19 -18.40 -25.90
CA ALA A 6 -2.84 -17.88 -25.64
C ALA A 6 -2.86 -16.49 -25.01
N ARG A 7 -3.79 -15.62 -25.40
CA ARG A 7 -3.83 -14.22 -24.94
C ARG A 7 -4.13 -14.11 -23.43
N PRO A 8 -5.19 -14.72 -22.87
CA PRO A 8 -5.45 -14.67 -21.42
C PRO A 8 -4.31 -15.26 -20.58
N ILE A 9 -3.73 -16.37 -21.02
CA ILE A 9 -2.58 -17.02 -20.35
C ILE A 9 -1.37 -16.08 -20.37
N ALA A 10 -1.06 -15.47 -21.51
CA ALA A 10 0.04 -14.52 -21.64
C ALA A 10 -0.14 -13.27 -20.75
N ILE A 11 -1.38 -12.79 -20.59
CA ILE A 11 -1.68 -11.67 -19.69
C ILE A 11 -1.41 -12.04 -18.24
N LEU A 12 -1.89 -13.20 -17.78
CA LEU A 12 -1.64 -13.67 -16.42
C LEU A 12 -0.15 -13.92 -16.18
N ALA A 13 0.51 -14.65 -17.08
CA ALA A 13 1.94 -14.93 -16.98
C ALA A 13 2.78 -13.65 -16.98
N GLY A 14 2.46 -12.70 -17.86
CA GLY A 14 3.11 -11.39 -17.90
C GLY A 14 2.90 -10.59 -16.62
N TYR A 15 1.71 -10.63 -16.04
CA TYR A 15 1.42 -10.01 -14.74
C TYR A 15 2.26 -10.63 -13.61
N LEU A 16 2.28 -11.97 -13.49
CA LEU A 16 3.07 -12.66 -12.47
C LEU A 16 4.58 -12.37 -12.63
N LEU A 17 5.07 -12.37 -13.87
CA LEU A 17 6.45 -12.05 -14.17
C LEU A 17 6.79 -10.59 -13.80
N ALA A 18 5.91 -9.64 -14.11
CA ALA A 18 6.09 -8.24 -13.73
C ALA A 18 6.14 -8.07 -12.21
N CYS A 19 5.25 -8.73 -11.46
CA CYS A 19 5.28 -8.75 -10.00
C CYS A 19 6.63 -9.26 -9.46
N ALA A 20 7.10 -10.39 -9.97
CA ALA A 20 8.37 -10.99 -9.56
C ALA A 20 9.57 -10.08 -9.88
N ILE A 21 9.64 -9.55 -11.11
CA ILE A 21 10.73 -8.66 -11.53
C ILE A 21 10.78 -7.39 -10.68
N LEU A 22 9.64 -6.73 -10.47
CA LEU A 22 9.59 -5.50 -9.68
C LEU A 22 9.93 -5.74 -8.20
N ALA A 23 9.51 -6.88 -7.62
CA ALA A 23 9.91 -7.28 -6.28
C ALA A 23 11.42 -7.52 -6.19
N VAL A 24 12.00 -8.25 -7.14
CA VAL A 24 13.45 -8.54 -7.19
C VAL A 24 14.25 -7.24 -7.35
N ILE A 25 13.84 -6.34 -8.23
CA ILE A 25 14.49 -5.03 -8.42
C ILE A 25 14.45 -4.22 -7.12
N SER A 26 13.30 -4.16 -6.46
CA SER A 26 13.11 -3.41 -5.21
C SER A 26 14.02 -3.96 -4.10
N ILE A 27 13.98 -5.28 -3.89
CA ILE A 27 14.79 -5.96 -2.87
C ILE A 27 16.28 -5.81 -3.18
N SER A 28 16.69 -6.00 -4.43
CA SER A 28 18.10 -5.87 -4.84
C SER A 28 18.63 -4.45 -4.62
N THR A 29 17.82 -3.43 -4.90
CA THR A 29 18.18 -2.02 -4.70
C THR A 29 18.36 -1.72 -3.21
N ILE A 30 17.42 -2.17 -2.37
CA ILE A 30 17.50 -2.01 -0.92
C ILE A 30 18.72 -2.74 -0.36
N TYR A 31 18.94 -3.99 -0.78
CA TYR A 31 20.06 -4.81 -0.32
C TYR A 31 21.41 -4.18 -0.67
N ARG A 32 21.60 -3.76 -1.92
CA ARG A 32 22.84 -3.08 -2.37
C ARG A 32 23.13 -1.85 -1.52
N GLN A 33 22.10 -1.01 -1.28
CA GLN A 33 22.26 0.17 -0.45
C GLN A 33 22.53 -0.19 1.02
N ALA A 34 21.88 -1.23 1.56
CA ALA A 34 22.03 -1.67 2.95
C ALA A 34 23.45 -2.14 3.25
N VAL A 35 24.06 -2.89 2.33
CA VAL A 35 25.46 -3.34 2.46
C VAL A 35 26.44 -2.16 2.48
N SER A 36 26.16 -1.08 1.75
CA SER A 36 27.00 0.12 1.72
C SER A 36 26.75 1.11 2.86
N SER A 37 25.63 1.00 3.58
CA SER A 37 25.13 2.06 4.47
C SER A 37 25.49 1.83 5.93
N LYS A 38 26.21 2.78 6.54
CA LYS A 38 26.45 2.78 8.00
C LYS A 38 25.16 2.97 8.80
N ALA A 39 24.14 3.65 8.27
CA ALA A 39 22.83 3.73 8.92
C ALA A 39 22.14 2.37 9.06
N ALA A 40 22.42 1.41 8.18
CA ALA A 40 21.81 0.09 8.25
C ALA A 40 22.22 -0.69 9.51
N SER A 41 23.48 -0.56 9.97
CA SER A 41 23.95 -1.23 11.18
C SER A 41 23.24 -0.71 12.43
N ARG A 42 23.10 0.62 12.56
CA ARG A 42 22.36 1.27 13.66
C ARG A 42 20.89 0.87 13.71
N ARG A 43 20.27 0.59 12.56
CA ARG A 43 18.84 0.27 12.43
C ARG A 43 18.56 -1.21 12.18
N ARG A 44 19.51 -2.10 12.50
CA ARG A 44 19.44 -3.55 12.21
C ARG A 44 18.12 -4.19 12.66
N TYR A 45 17.65 -3.91 13.88
CA TYR A 45 16.39 -4.47 14.37
C TYR A 45 15.17 -4.01 13.55
N ALA A 46 15.10 -2.73 13.19
CA ALA A 46 14.01 -2.23 12.36
C ALA A 46 14.05 -2.88 10.97
N ILE A 47 15.25 -3.06 10.39
CA ILE A 47 15.43 -3.77 9.12
C ILE A 47 14.93 -5.22 9.22
N ILE A 48 15.27 -5.94 10.29
CA ILE A 48 14.80 -7.31 10.51
C ILE A 48 13.28 -7.34 10.61
N VAL A 49 12.69 -6.45 11.42
CA VAL A 49 11.23 -6.37 11.61
C VAL A 49 10.51 -6.11 10.29
N PHE A 50 10.92 -5.10 9.52
CA PHE A 50 10.24 -4.79 8.25
C PHE A 50 10.52 -5.83 7.16
N SER A 51 11.66 -6.53 7.20
CA SER A 51 11.90 -7.68 6.31
C SER A 51 10.98 -8.84 6.64
N ALA A 52 10.81 -9.17 7.93
CA ALA A 52 9.89 -10.20 8.39
C ALA A 52 8.44 -9.84 8.08
N LEU A 53 8.02 -8.59 8.29
CA LEU A 53 6.68 -8.10 7.95
C LEU A 53 6.43 -8.11 6.44
N ALA A 54 7.43 -7.77 5.61
CA ALA A 54 7.32 -7.89 4.16
C ALA A 54 7.11 -9.35 3.74
N ALA A 55 7.92 -10.28 4.26
CA ALA A 55 7.79 -11.71 3.95
C ALA A 55 6.43 -12.27 4.41
N LEU A 56 6.01 -11.94 5.63
CA LEU A 56 4.71 -12.37 6.17
C LEU A 56 3.53 -11.81 5.36
N SER A 57 3.60 -10.53 5.00
CA SER A 57 2.60 -9.87 4.15
C SER A 57 2.49 -10.55 2.79
N LEU A 58 3.62 -10.79 2.12
CA LEU A 58 3.64 -11.46 0.82
C LEU A 58 3.08 -12.89 0.93
N ALA A 59 3.53 -13.65 1.93
CA ALA A 59 3.10 -15.03 2.13
C ALA A 59 1.59 -15.13 2.40
N THR A 60 1.05 -14.30 3.29
CA THR A 60 -0.38 -14.36 3.66
C THR A 60 -1.27 -13.91 2.51
N THR A 61 -0.96 -12.78 1.87
CA THR A 61 -1.76 -12.24 0.75
C THR A 61 -1.75 -13.18 -0.46
N TRP A 62 -0.58 -13.70 -0.86
CA TRP A 62 -0.50 -14.60 -2.01
C TRP A 62 -1.04 -16.00 -1.74
N TYR A 63 -0.90 -16.52 -0.52
CA TYR A 63 -1.58 -17.75 -0.14
C TYR A 63 -3.09 -17.65 -0.40
N HIS A 64 -3.73 -16.57 0.06
CA HIS A 64 -5.15 -16.35 -0.16
C HIS A 64 -5.50 -16.01 -1.61
N MET A 65 -4.62 -15.31 -2.34
CA MET A 65 -4.79 -15.07 -3.78
C MET A 65 -4.80 -16.39 -4.58
N PHE A 66 -3.91 -17.33 -4.28
CA PHE A 66 -3.92 -18.64 -4.94
C PHE A 66 -5.16 -19.47 -4.56
N CYS A 67 -5.59 -19.41 -3.29
CA CYS A 67 -6.86 -19.99 -2.88
C CYS A 67 -8.04 -19.37 -3.64
N PHE A 68 -8.01 -18.07 -3.92
CA PHE A 68 -9.02 -17.39 -4.73
C PHE A 68 -8.99 -17.84 -6.18
N PHE A 69 -7.81 -18.00 -6.80
CA PHE A 69 -7.69 -18.54 -8.15
C PHE A 69 -8.28 -19.96 -8.24
N LYS A 70 -7.97 -20.82 -7.26
CA LYS A 70 -8.58 -22.15 -7.17
C LYS A 70 -10.10 -22.07 -7.05
N TRP A 71 -10.61 -21.28 -6.12
CA TRP A 71 -12.05 -21.10 -5.91
C TRP A 71 -12.75 -20.58 -7.17
N SER A 72 -12.16 -19.59 -7.85
CA SER A 72 -12.69 -19.00 -9.07
C SER A 72 -12.73 -20.01 -10.22
N TYR A 73 -11.69 -20.83 -10.37
CA TYR A 73 -11.64 -21.92 -11.35
C TYR A 73 -12.75 -22.94 -11.09
N GLN A 74 -12.87 -23.43 -9.86
CA GLN A 74 -13.89 -24.40 -9.47
C GLN A 74 -15.31 -23.86 -9.68
N GLN A 75 -15.54 -22.57 -9.36
CA GLN A 75 -16.83 -21.94 -9.61
C GLN A 75 -17.13 -21.88 -11.11
N TRP A 76 -16.18 -21.45 -11.93
CA TRP A 76 -16.33 -21.42 -13.39
C TRP A 76 -16.63 -22.81 -13.96
N GLU A 77 -15.87 -23.83 -13.55
CA GLU A 77 -16.05 -25.21 -13.96
C GLU A 77 -17.45 -25.74 -13.61
N SER A 78 -17.94 -25.47 -12.39
CA SER A 78 -19.27 -25.92 -11.95
C SER A 78 -20.45 -25.32 -12.74
N THR A 79 -20.25 -24.19 -13.39
CA THR A 79 -21.29 -23.53 -14.20
C THR A 79 -21.40 -24.10 -15.61
N ARG A 80 -20.49 -24.98 -16.02
CA ARG A 80 -20.52 -25.62 -17.34
C ARG A 80 -21.41 -26.86 -17.30
N LEU A 81 -22.32 -26.94 -18.28
CA LEU A 81 -23.23 -28.08 -18.46
C LEU A 81 -22.49 -29.32 -18.98
N ASP A 82 -21.44 -29.12 -19.75
CA ASP A 82 -20.60 -30.19 -20.28
C ASP A 82 -19.52 -30.53 -19.24
N LYS A 83 -19.48 -31.79 -18.80
CA LYS A 83 -18.35 -32.32 -18.03
C LYS A 83 -17.10 -32.20 -18.89
N LEU A 84 -16.19 -31.31 -18.50
CA LEU A 84 -14.87 -31.22 -19.10
C LEU A 84 -14.10 -32.51 -18.83
N ASP A 85 -13.19 -32.86 -19.74
CA ASP A 85 -12.22 -33.93 -19.52
C ASP A 85 -11.35 -33.60 -18.29
N ASP A 86 -10.57 -34.56 -17.77
CA ASP A 86 -9.71 -34.38 -16.59
C ASP A 86 -8.53 -33.38 -16.81
N GLU A 87 -8.57 -32.56 -17.88
CA GLU A 87 -7.55 -31.56 -18.21
C GLU A 87 -7.83 -30.18 -17.58
N LEU A 88 -6.76 -29.42 -17.31
CA LEU A 88 -6.88 -28.07 -16.77
C LEU A 88 -7.14 -27.03 -17.88
N HIS A 89 -8.36 -26.50 -17.93
CA HIS A 89 -8.80 -25.54 -18.95
C HIS A 89 -8.51 -24.08 -18.56
N LEU A 90 -7.27 -23.78 -18.16
CA LEU A 90 -6.87 -22.46 -17.64
C LEU A 90 -7.14 -21.32 -18.62
N GLY A 91 -6.93 -21.56 -19.91
CA GLY A 91 -7.13 -20.55 -20.94
C GLY A 91 -8.59 -20.11 -21.09
N GLU A 92 -9.51 -21.07 -21.02
CA GLU A 92 -10.95 -20.80 -21.11
C GLU A 92 -11.46 -20.14 -19.84
N TRP A 93 -11.03 -20.64 -18.67
CA TRP A 93 -11.32 -20.01 -17.38
C TRP A 93 -10.91 -18.53 -17.36
N LEU A 94 -9.67 -18.20 -17.77
CA LEU A 94 -9.17 -16.83 -17.78
C LEU A 94 -9.85 -15.94 -18.83
N ARG A 95 -10.32 -16.54 -19.94
CA ARG A 95 -11.04 -15.81 -20.98
C ARG A 95 -12.45 -15.43 -20.51
N ASP A 96 -13.12 -16.36 -19.85
CA ASP A 96 -14.53 -16.23 -19.51
C ASP A 96 -14.74 -15.58 -18.13
N THR A 97 -13.69 -15.55 -17.30
CA THR A 97 -13.73 -14.98 -15.95
C THR A 97 -13.03 -13.63 -15.85
N LYS A 98 -13.76 -12.60 -15.41
CA LYS A 98 -13.19 -11.29 -15.08
C LYS A 98 -12.64 -11.30 -13.64
N LEU A 99 -11.52 -11.96 -13.42
CA LEU A 99 -10.95 -12.23 -12.09
C LEU A 99 -10.88 -11.00 -11.18
N PHE A 100 -10.38 -9.87 -11.68
CA PHE A 100 -10.27 -8.65 -10.89
C PHE A 100 -11.65 -8.10 -10.47
N LYS A 101 -12.62 -8.10 -11.38
CA LYS A 101 -14.01 -7.70 -11.05
C LYS A 101 -14.61 -8.67 -10.03
N GLN A 102 -14.44 -9.97 -10.25
CA GLN A 102 -14.96 -11.01 -9.37
C GLN A 102 -14.42 -10.86 -7.95
N ALA A 103 -13.10 -10.70 -7.80
CA ALA A 103 -12.46 -10.54 -6.50
C ALA A 103 -13.04 -9.33 -5.74
N TRP A 104 -13.09 -8.16 -6.39
CA TRP A 104 -13.56 -6.94 -5.74
C TRP A 104 -15.05 -6.93 -5.41
N VAL A 105 -15.90 -7.47 -6.29
CA VAL A 105 -17.33 -7.65 -5.98
C VAL A 105 -17.46 -8.57 -4.76
N SER A 106 -16.79 -9.73 -4.74
CA SER A 106 -16.84 -10.64 -3.59
C SER A 106 -16.41 -9.96 -2.29
N THR A 107 -15.41 -9.06 -2.33
CA THR A 107 -14.92 -8.35 -1.14
C THR A 107 -15.81 -7.22 -0.62
N LEU A 108 -16.75 -6.74 -1.43
CA LEU A 108 -17.55 -5.54 -1.12
C LEU A 108 -19.06 -5.80 -1.08
N GLU A 109 -19.51 -6.96 -1.52
CA GLU A 109 -20.93 -7.36 -1.61
C GLU A 109 -21.67 -7.32 -0.28
N GLN A 110 -20.97 -7.58 0.83
CA GLN A 110 -21.57 -7.68 2.16
C GLN A 110 -20.93 -6.68 3.14
N PRO A 111 -21.70 -6.05 4.06
CA PRO A 111 -21.17 -5.08 5.01
C PRO A 111 -19.97 -5.58 5.83
N GLN A 112 -19.97 -6.86 6.20
CA GLN A 112 -18.91 -7.52 6.96
C GLN A 112 -17.61 -7.63 6.16
N ARG A 113 -17.72 -7.80 4.84
CA ARG A 113 -16.58 -7.86 3.92
C ARG A 113 -16.05 -6.47 3.59
N VAL A 114 -16.95 -5.49 3.47
CA VAL A 114 -16.60 -4.05 3.34
C VAL A 114 -15.74 -3.60 4.51
N PHE A 115 -16.06 -4.03 5.74
CA PHE A 115 -15.27 -3.71 6.93
C PHE A 115 -13.78 -4.03 6.77
N TRP A 116 -13.45 -5.19 6.18
CA TRP A 116 -12.06 -5.59 5.95
C TRP A 116 -11.45 -4.95 4.71
N SER A 117 -12.24 -4.71 3.67
CA SER A 117 -11.71 -4.42 2.34
C SER A 117 -11.56 -2.93 2.08
N LEU A 118 -12.47 -2.10 2.59
CA LEU A 118 -12.50 -0.66 2.29
C LEU A 118 -11.31 0.10 2.90
N GLN A 119 -10.78 -0.39 4.03
CA GLN A 119 -9.65 0.22 4.74
C GLN A 119 -8.38 0.28 3.89
N ILE A 120 -8.21 -0.64 2.93
CA ILE A 120 -6.99 -0.70 2.09
C ILE A 120 -6.80 0.58 1.27
N PHE A 121 -7.90 1.22 0.85
CA PHE A 121 -7.84 2.50 0.13
C PHE A 121 -7.32 3.63 1.01
N ALA A 122 -7.68 3.64 2.29
CA ALA A 122 -7.16 4.61 3.26
C ALA A 122 -5.63 4.46 3.41
N PHE A 123 -5.16 3.23 3.53
CA PHE A 123 -3.74 2.93 3.61
C PHE A 123 -3.00 3.34 2.34
N CYS A 124 -3.50 2.95 1.18
CA CYS A 124 -2.92 3.31 -0.11
C CYS A 124 -2.82 4.83 -0.28
N ALA A 125 -3.89 5.58 0.03
CA ALA A 125 -3.92 7.03 -0.08
C ALA A 125 -2.94 7.72 0.90
N ASN A 126 -2.87 7.27 2.16
CA ASN A 126 -1.91 7.83 3.11
C ASN A 126 -0.46 7.50 2.76
N TRP A 127 -0.25 6.29 2.25
CA TRP A 127 1.04 5.80 1.84
C TRP A 127 1.57 6.52 0.59
N SER A 128 0.72 6.80 -0.40
CA SER A 128 1.12 7.54 -1.61
C SER A 128 1.68 8.93 -1.28
N VAL A 129 1.04 9.64 -0.35
CA VAL A 129 1.52 10.93 0.14
C VAL A 129 2.82 10.78 0.93
N THR A 130 2.94 9.72 1.73
CA THR A 130 4.17 9.43 2.48
C THR A 130 5.35 9.13 1.56
N LEU A 131 5.13 8.37 0.48
CA LEU A 131 6.14 8.11 -0.54
C LEU A 131 6.58 9.42 -1.20
N ALA A 132 5.65 10.24 -1.68
CA ALA A 132 6.03 11.50 -2.32
C ALA A 132 6.77 12.45 -1.36
N TRP A 133 6.41 12.49 -0.09
CA TRP A 133 7.20 13.24 0.89
C TRP A 133 8.62 12.67 1.11
N GLN A 134 8.79 11.35 1.04
CA GLN A 134 10.11 10.73 1.17
C GLN A 134 10.97 10.87 -0.09
N ASP A 135 10.33 11.02 -1.26
CA ASP A 135 10.99 11.28 -2.54
C ASP A 135 11.79 12.59 -2.49
N THR A 136 11.22 13.64 -1.90
CA THR A 136 11.92 14.93 -1.71
C THR A 136 13.06 14.82 -0.71
N LYS A 137 12.87 14.05 0.36
CA LYS A 137 13.83 13.94 1.47
C LYS A 137 15.04 13.04 1.19
N ARG A 138 14.82 11.86 0.60
CA ARG A 138 15.84 10.78 0.55
C ARG A 138 16.35 10.46 -0.85
N ARG A 139 15.81 11.10 -1.90
CA ARG A 139 16.16 10.87 -3.32
C ARG A 139 16.30 9.39 -3.68
N ILE A 140 15.40 8.56 -3.17
CA ILE A 140 15.43 7.11 -3.42
C ILE A 140 15.05 6.88 -4.89
N PRO A 141 15.85 6.12 -5.64
CA PRO A 141 15.60 5.93 -7.06
C PRO A 141 14.28 5.20 -7.29
N HIS A 142 13.53 5.68 -8.29
CA HIS A 142 12.33 5.02 -8.80
C HIS A 142 11.26 4.68 -7.74
N LEU A 143 10.95 5.61 -6.82
CA LEU A 143 9.94 5.41 -5.76
C LEU A 143 8.57 4.92 -6.25
N TRP A 144 8.21 5.28 -7.48
CA TRP A 144 6.99 4.83 -8.14
C TRP A 144 6.89 3.30 -8.28
N ILE A 145 8.02 2.58 -8.27
CA ILE A 145 8.04 1.11 -8.30
C ILE A 145 7.36 0.55 -7.05
N PHE A 146 7.59 1.13 -5.88
CA PHE A 146 6.90 0.70 -4.66
C PHE A 146 5.40 0.90 -4.82
N MET A 147 4.95 2.08 -5.26
CA MET A 147 3.52 2.33 -5.48
C MET A 147 2.91 1.31 -6.45
N LEU A 148 3.57 1.06 -7.58
CA LEU A 148 3.13 0.06 -8.55
C LEU A 148 3.06 -1.35 -7.95
N LEU A 149 4.08 -1.75 -7.20
CA LEU A 149 4.11 -3.03 -6.48
C LEU A 149 2.94 -3.14 -5.49
N GLY A 150 2.56 -2.04 -4.84
CA GLY A 150 1.38 -1.98 -3.99
C GLY A 150 0.07 -2.22 -4.75
N GLN A 151 -0.03 -1.73 -5.99
CA GLN A 151 -1.23 -1.92 -6.81
C GLN A 151 -1.37 -3.35 -7.38
N ILE A 152 -0.24 -4.01 -7.65
CA ILE A 152 -0.23 -5.31 -8.35
C ILE A 152 0.11 -6.51 -7.45
N VAL A 153 0.68 -6.31 -6.25
CA VAL A 153 1.07 -7.41 -5.35
C VAL A 153 0.25 -7.35 -4.06
N ALA A 154 0.57 -6.38 -3.20
CA ALA A 154 -0.09 -6.13 -1.92
C ALA A 154 0.43 -4.80 -1.37
N ILE A 155 -0.45 -4.00 -0.74
CA ILE A 155 -0.07 -2.69 -0.22
C ILE A 155 0.88 -2.83 0.97
N SER A 156 0.61 -3.76 1.90
CA SER A 156 1.47 -3.95 3.07
C SER A 156 2.87 -4.44 2.70
N PHE A 157 2.99 -5.32 1.70
CA PHE A 157 4.29 -5.82 1.22
C PHE A 157 5.13 -4.66 0.67
N ALA A 158 4.54 -3.89 -0.25
CA ALA A 158 5.23 -2.76 -0.87
C ALA A 158 5.52 -1.64 0.14
N ALA A 159 4.61 -1.40 1.10
CA ALA A 159 4.84 -0.46 2.20
C ALA A 159 6.05 -0.86 3.05
N ASN A 160 6.16 -2.14 3.44
CA ASN A 160 7.31 -2.65 4.19
C ASN A 160 8.62 -2.52 3.42
N LEU A 161 8.63 -2.82 2.11
CA LEU A 161 9.81 -2.57 1.28
C LEU A 161 10.16 -1.08 1.21
N SER A 162 9.17 -0.19 1.12
CA SER A 162 9.42 1.25 1.15
C SER A 162 9.98 1.73 2.50
N PHE A 163 9.51 1.17 3.63
CA PHE A 163 10.06 1.46 4.96
C PHE A 163 11.51 0.98 5.08
N LEU A 164 11.83 -0.21 4.55
CA LEU A 164 13.22 -0.67 4.45
C LEU A 164 14.08 0.30 3.64
N ALA A 165 13.59 0.77 2.49
CA ALA A 165 14.28 1.79 1.73
C ALA A 165 14.48 3.08 2.55
N PHE A 166 13.47 3.57 3.27
CA PHE A 166 13.60 4.76 4.11
C PHE A 166 14.60 4.60 5.26
N LEU A 167 14.79 3.38 5.78
CA LEU A 167 15.76 3.11 6.83
C LEU A 167 17.20 3.13 6.32
N VAL A 168 17.39 2.63 5.10
CA VAL A 168 18.69 2.35 4.49
C VAL A 168 19.24 3.56 3.72
N PHE A 169 18.37 4.33 3.07
CA PHE A 169 18.74 5.57 2.39
C PHE A 169 18.76 6.73 3.40
N GLU A 170 19.94 7.30 3.64
CA GLU A 170 20.12 8.43 4.56
C GLU A 170 19.50 9.72 4.01
N ASP A 171 19.16 10.62 4.94
CA ASP A 171 18.75 11.98 4.59
C ASP A 171 20.02 12.82 4.33
N PRO A 172 20.20 13.40 3.13
CA PRO A 172 21.38 14.20 2.80
C PRO A 172 21.64 15.32 3.81
N ASN A 173 20.58 15.86 4.42
CA ASN A 173 20.68 16.98 5.35
C ASN A 173 21.20 16.57 6.74
N THR A 174 21.12 15.29 7.11
CA THR A 174 21.69 14.82 8.40
C THR A 174 23.23 14.84 8.38
N SER A 175 23.84 14.74 7.19
CA SER A 175 25.29 14.82 7.02
C SER A 175 25.83 16.25 7.02
N THR A 176 24.99 17.24 6.73
CA THR A 176 25.39 18.66 6.57
C THR A 176 25.14 19.51 7.83
N ILE A 177 24.30 19.06 8.77
CA ILE A 177 24.02 19.78 10.02
C ILE A 177 25.26 19.87 10.93
N THR A 178 26.35 19.14 10.66
CA THR A 178 27.62 19.34 11.35
C THR A 178 28.42 20.56 10.83
N PHE A 179 28.01 21.22 9.73
CA PHE A 179 28.82 22.30 9.13
C PHE A 179 28.13 23.63 8.80
N GLU A 180 26.80 23.74 8.81
CA GLU A 180 26.15 25.02 8.44
C GLU A 180 25.05 25.45 9.43
N GLN A 181 25.46 25.76 10.66
CA GLN A 181 24.68 26.60 11.57
C GLN A 181 25.20 28.03 11.50
N GLU A 182 25.07 28.70 10.34
CA GLU A 182 25.07 30.16 10.22
C GLU A 182 24.86 30.56 8.75
N ARG A 183 23.61 30.76 8.33
CA ARG A 183 23.24 31.79 7.34
C ARG A 183 21.73 31.97 7.30
N THR A 184 21.31 32.88 8.17
CA THR A 184 20.12 33.70 8.05
C THR A 184 20.08 34.43 6.70
N VAL A 185 19.15 34.07 5.80
CA VAL A 185 18.60 35.04 4.84
C VAL A 185 17.12 34.74 4.58
N SER A 186 16.33 35.76 4.87
CA SER A 186 14.91 35.96 4.65
C SER A 186 14.43 35.60 3.23
N SER A 187 13.30 34.89 3.10
CA SER A 187 12.49 34.90 1.88
C SER A 187 11.00 35.05 2.21
N SER A 188 10.52 36.29 2.11
CA SER A 188 9.14 36.69 2.40
C SER A 188 8.20 36.65 1.18
N SER A 189 8.62 36.04 0.06
CA SER A 189 7.79 35.89 -1.16
C SER A 189 7.10 34.51 -1.29
N SER A 190 7.43 33.53 -0.43
CA SER A 190 7.03 32.12 -0.58
C SER A 190 5.83 31.67 0.27
N THR A 191 4.84 32.54 0.54
CA THR A 191 3.69 32.14 1.40
C THR A 191 2.45 31.74 0.61
N LYS A 192 2.24 32.28 -0.60
CA LYS A 192 1.04 31.99 -1.41
C LYS A 192 1.13 30.67 -2.20
N SER A 193 2.30 30.34 -2.75
CA SER A 193 2.52 29.08 -3.52
C SER A 193 2.32 27.83 -2.64
N HIS A 194 2.86 27.87 -1.42
CA HIS A 194 2.79 26.76 -0.46
C HIS A 194 1.36 26.44 0.02
N SER A 195 0.47 27.44 0.09
CA SER A 195 -0.93 27.25 0.49
C SER A 195 -1.73 26.42 -0.51
N LEU A 196 -1.54 26.66 -1.81
CA LEU A 196 -2.24 25.91 -2.87
C LEU A 196 -1.76 24.46 -2.97
N LEU A 197 -0.46 24.24 -2.80
CA LEU A 197 0.15 22.91 -2.85
C LEU A 197 -0.20 22.07 -1.62
N ARG A 198 -0.22 22.66 -0.42
CA ARG A 198 -0.71 22.00 0.81
C ARG A 198 -2.17 21.56 0.67
N LYS A 199 -3.01 22.38 0.01
CA LYS A 199 -4.41 22.02 -0.28
C LYS A 199 -4.50 20.86 -1.27
N SER A 200 -3.57 20.75 -2.22
CA SER A 200 -3.59 19.68 -3.23
C SER A 200 -3.51 18.28 -2.62
N TRP A 201 -2.69 18.07 -1.58
CA TRP A 201 -2.61 16.80 -0.85
C TRP A 201 -3.93 16.40 -0.20
N LEU A 202 -4.57 17.36 0.46
CA LEU A 202 -5.87 17.15 1.10
C LEU A 202 -6.94 16.86 0.05
N THR A 203 -6.89 17.52 -1.11
CA THR A 203 -7.78 17.23 -2.23
C THR A 203 -7.57 15.82 -2.76
N VAL A 204 -6.33 15.39 -3.00
CA VAL A 204 -6.04 14.01 -3.47
C VAL A 204 -6.54 12.97 -2.45
N LEU A 205 -6.27 13.18 -1.17
CA LEU A 205 -6.75 12.30 -0.09
C LEU A 205 -8.28 12.28 -0.05
N ALA A 206 -8.93 13.44 -0.04
CA ALA A 206 -10.39 13.56 0.02
C ALA A 206 -11.08 12.93 -1.19
N VAL A 207 -10.57 13.16 -2.40
CA VAL A 207 -11.10 12.56 -3.63
C VAL A 207 -10.90 11.04 -3.61
N THR A 208 -9.72 10.56 -3.21
CA THR A 208 -9.46 9.10 -3.14
C THR A 208 -10.40 8.41 -2.13
N VAL A 209 -10.58 9.02 -0.96
CA VAL A 209 -11.51 8.53 0.08
C VAL A 209 -12.96 8.60 -0.40
N GLY A 210 -13.36 9.71 -1.02
CA GLY A 210 -14.71 9.88 -1.58
C GLY A 210 -15.02 8.83 -2.65
N CYS A 211 -14.06 8.56 -3.55
CA CYS A 211 -14.17 7.47 -4.51
C CYS A 211 -14.33 6.13 -3.79
N ALA A 212 -13.46 5.81 -2.83
CA ALA A 212 -13.50 4.54 -2.09
C ALA A 212 -14.86 4.31 -1.42
N VAL A 213 -15.38 5.32 -0.72
CA VAL A 213 -16.67 5.25 0.00
C VAL A 213 -17.86 5.06 -0.96
N ALA A 214 -17.76 5.54 -2.20
CA ALA A 214 -18.80 5.36 -3.20
C ALA A 214 -18.77 3.97 -3.89
N ILE A 215 -17.72 3.16 -3.70
CA ILE A 215 -17.58 1.86 -4.38
C ILE A 215 -18.67 0.87 -3.95
N PRO A 216 -18.94 0.63 -2.63
CA PRO A 216 -19.92 -0.37 -2.22
C PRO A 216 -21.35 -0.10 -2.70
N SER A 217 -21.73 1.17 -2.86
CA SER A 217 -23.05 1.53 -3.41
C SER A 217 -23.16 1.42 -4.93
N SER A 218 -22.06 1.10 -5.61
CA SER A 218 -21.96 1.09 -7.08
C SER A 218 -21.65 -0.29 -7.66
N LEU A 219 -21.80 -1.38 -6.90
CA LEU A 219 -21.42 -2.74 -7.33
C LEU A 219 -22.15 -3.20 -8.62
N ASP A 220 -23.44 -2.91 -8.71
CA ASP A 220 -24.28 -3.28 -9.87
C ASP A 220 -24.18 -2.27 -11.03
N HIS A 221 -23.53 -1.13 -10.80
CA HIS A 221 -23.47 -0.08 -11.80
C HIS A 221 -22.42 -0.40 -12.88
N PRO A 222 -22.68 -0.13 -14.18
CA PRO A 222 -21.71 -0.37 -15.26
C PRO A 222 -20.39 0.41 -15.09
N LYS A 223 -20.41 1.46 -14.27
CA LYS A 223 -19.22 2.28 -13.95
C LYS A 223 -18.39 1.75 -12.78
N PHE A 224 -18.78 0.65 -12.12
CA PHE A 224 -18.06 0.07 -10.98
C PHE A 224 -16.55 -0.02 -11.20
N MET A 225 -16.13 -0.59 -12.33
CA MET A 225 -14.72 -0.79 -12.65
C MET A 225 -13.95 0.52 -12.81
N TYR A 226 -14.58 1.57 -13.34
CA TYR A 226 -13.95 2.89 -13.48
C TYR A 226 -13.83 3.60 -12.13
N LEU A 227 -14.86 3.47 -11.29
CA LEU A 227 -14.83 4.01 -9.92
C LEU A 227 -13.75 3.33 -9.07
N LEU A 228 -13.59 2.01 -9.24
CA LEU A 228 -12.54 1.23 -8.61
C LEU A 228 -11.14 1.58 -9.15
N LEU A 229 -11.00 1.83 -10.47
CA LEU A 229 -9.75 2.26 -11.10
C LEU A 229 -9.28 3.64 -10.61
N ALA A 230 -10.19 4.54 -10.25
CA ALA A 230 -9.85 5.91 -9.88
C ALA A 230 -8.87 5.98 -8.68
N PRO A 231 -9.09 5.33 -7.53
CA PRO A 231 -8.11 5.24 -6.45
C PRO A 231 -6.72 4.73 -6.89
N HIS A 232 -6.66 3.75 -7.79
CA HIS A 232 -5.39 3.21 -8.30
C HIS A 232 -4.59 4.28 -9.07
N VAL A 233 -5.26 5.07 -9.91
CA VAL A 233 -4.62 6.16 -10.66
C VAL A 233 -4.26 7.33 -9.73
N LEU A 234 -5.17 7.71 -8.83
CA LEU A 234 -4.96 8.80 -7.87
C LEU A 234 -3.79 8.54 -6.93
N ALA A 235 -3.47 7.28 -6.63
CA ALA A 235 -2.32 6.91 -5.82
C ALA A 235 -0.97 7.35 -6.42
N PHE A 236 -0.88 7.57 -7.73
CA PHE A 236 0.35 8.07 -8.37
C PHE A 236 0.43 9.59 -8.45
N VAL A 237 -0.70 10.31 -8.34
CA VAL A 237 -0.75 11.78 -8.46
C VAL A 237 0.28 12.48 -7.56
N PRO A 238 0.40 12.14 -6.26
CA PRO A 238 1.49 12.59 -5.39
C PRO A 238 2.88 12.60 -6.01
N LEU A 239 3.28 11.46 -6.58
CA LEU A 239 4.61 11.23 -7.12
C LEU A 239 4.80 11.96 -8.46
N LEU A 240 3.75 12.04 -9.27
CA LEU A 240 3.78 12.80 -10.53
C LEU A 240 3.90 14.30 -10.26
N MET A 241 3.18 14.82 -9.26
CA MET A 241 3.26 16.22 -8.88
C MET A 241 4.67 16.62 -8.47
N ASN A 242 5.37 15.80 -7.66
CA ASN A 242 6.77 16.02 -7.32
C ASN A 242 7.67 16.13 -8.56
N LYS A 243 7.50 15.21 -9.53
CA LYS A 243 8.33 15.21 -10.75
C LYS A 243 8.05 16.39 -11.66
N LEU A 244 6.78 16.76 -11.84
CA LEU A 244 6.36 17.80 -12.77
C LEU A 244 6.60 19.21 -12.23
N ILE A 245 6.47 19.40 -10.92
CA ILE A 245 6.55 20.72 -10.27
C ILE A 245 7.91 20.92 -9.59
N GLY A 246 8.47 19.86 -8.98
CA GLY A 246 9.77 19.92 -8.29
C GLY A 246 10.97 20.17 -9.22
N SER A 247 10.81 20.02 -10.54
CA SER A 247 11.82 20.43 -11.51
C SER A 247 11.93 21.96 -11.67
N ARG A 248 10.97 22.73 -11.15
CA ARG A 248 10.91 24.20 -11.29
C ARG A 248 11.25 24.94 -10.00
N GLU A 249 10.94 24.40 -8.84
CA GLU A 249 11.29 24.95 -7.53
C GLU A 249 11.67 23.82 -6.55
N PRO A 250 12.81 23.88 -5.85
CA PRO A 250 13.28 22.81 -4.97
C PRO A 250 12.48 22.66 -3.65
N VAL A 251 11.44 23.46 -3.42
CA VAL A 251 10.78 23.61 -2.09
C VAL A 251 9.32 23.10 -2.08
N VAL A 252 8.83 22.54 -3.19
CA VAL A 252 7.40 22.44 -3.47
C VAL A 252 6.65 21.50 -2.51
N MET A 253 7.32 20.49 -1.92
CA MET A 253 6.65 19.44 -1.12
C MET A 253 7.39 19.03 0.17
N ASP A 254 8.13 19.94 0.81
CA ASP A 254 8.89 19.61 2.03
C ASP A 254 8.02 19.37 3.27
N GLU A 255 6.79 19.91 3.30
CA GLU A 255 5.88 19.72 4.43
C GLU A 255 4.93 18.53 4.23
N GLN A 256 5.17 17.47 4.99
CA GLN A 256 4.23 16.35 5.11
C GLN A 256 2.90 16.82 5.69
N PRO A 257 1.73 16.28 5.25
CA PRO A 257 0.49 16.54 5.95
C PRO A 257 0.63 16.16 7.43
N PRO A 258 0.14 17.02 8.35
CA PRO A 258 0.16 16.75 9.77
C PRO A 258 -0.32 15.31 10.08
N PRO A 259 0.35 14.59 11.01
CA PRO A 259 -0.07 13.24 11.40
C PRO A 259 -1.55 13.15 11.76
N SER A 260 -2.13 14.21 12.33
CA SER A 260 -3.56 14.33 12.63
C SER A 260 -4.46 14.18 11.41
N HIS A 261 -4.12 14.81 10.27
CA HIS A 261 -4.91 14.69 9.04
C HIS A 261 -4.85 13.26 8.46
N ARG A 262 -3.67 12.64 8.48
CA ARG A 262 -3.48 11.26 8.02
C ARG A 262 -4.20 10.23 8.88
N SER A 263 -4.15 10.41 10.20
CA SER A 263 -4.93 9.62 11.13
C SER A 263 -6.43 9.90 11.01
N GLY A 264 -6.82 11.13 10.73
CA GLY A 264 -8.21 11.52 10.46
C GLY A 264 -8.79 10.80 9.23
N VAL A 265 -8.05 10.74 8.12
CA VAL A 265 -8.47 9.98 6.92
C VAL A 265 -8.71 8.50 7.24
N ARG A 266 -7.78 7.86 7.98
CA ARG A 266 -7.95 6.47 8.40
C ARG A 266 -9.15 6.30 9.34
N ALA A 267 -9.30 7.20 10.30
CA ALA A 267 -10.41 7.19 11.26
C ALA A 267 -11.77 7.37 10.57
N ILE A 268 -11.86 8.21 9.53
CA ILE A 268 -13.08 8.37 8.72
C ILE A 268 -13.45 7.05 8.04
N ILE A 269 -12.52 6.41 7.33
CA ILE A 269 -12.82 5.14 6.66
C ILE A 269 -13.15 4.03 7.67
N VAL A 270 -12.42 3.93 8.80
CA VAL A 270 -12.76 2.99 9.87
C VAL A 270 -14.14 3.29 10.45
N GLY A 271 -14.47 4.56 10.69
CA GLY A 271 -15.79 4.98 11.16
C GLY A 271 -16.90 4.61 10.19
N ILE A 272 -16.67 4.73 8.88
CA ILE A 272 -17.59 4.29 7.83
C ILE A 272 -17.73 2.76 7.83
N CYS A 273 -16.63 2.02 7.97
CA CYS A 273 -16.65 0.56 8.08
C CYS A 273 -17.44 0.09 9.31
N VAL A 274 -17.24 0.75 10.46
CA VAL A 274 -18.01 0.50 11.68
C VAL A 274 -19.47 0.87 11.49
N TYR A 275 -19.77 1.99 10.83
CA TYR A 275 -21.14 2.39 10.52
C TYR A 275 -21.86 1.32 9.67
N TYR A 276 -21.23 0.82 8.60
CA TYR A 276 -21.78 -0.28 7.80
C TYR A 276 -22.00 -1.56 8.61
N LEU A 277 -21.16 -1.82 9.60
CA LEU A 277 -21.32 -2.98 10.48
C LEU A 277 -22.49 -2.80 11.47
N LEU A 278 -22.82 -1.56 11.85
CA LEU A 278 -23.89 -1.23 12.81
C LEU A 278 -25.25 -0.95 12.15
N THR A 279 -25.36 -0.95 10.83
CA THR A 279 -26.67 -0.82 10.17
C THR A 279 -27.55 -2.04 10.48
N PRO A 280 -28.88 -1.95 10.29
CA PRO A 280 -29.78 -3.09 10.51
C PRO A 280 -29.47 -4.32 9.64
N GLU A 281 -28.83 -4.09 8.49
CA GLU A 281 -28.29 -5.12 7.59
C GLU A 281 -26.86 -5.55 7.97
N GLY A 282 -26.19 -4.73 8.78
CA GLY A 282 -24.91 -5.01 9.41
C GLY A 282 -25.06 -6.02 10.54
N SER A 283 -23.95 -6.62 10.91
CA SER A 283 -23.91 -7.75 11.84
C SER A 283 -22.88 -7.52 12.94
N SER A 284 -22.68 -8.50 13.82
CA SER A 284 -21.76 -8.36 14.95
C SER A 284 -20.29 -8.33 14.50
N LEU A 285 -19.39 -7.88 15.38
CA LEU A 285 -17.93 -8.02 15.17
C LEU A 285 -17.49 -9.49 14.98
N GLY A 286 -18.24 -10.43 15.56
CA GLY A 286 -18.03 -11.87 15.35
C GLY A 286 -18.25 -12.26 13.89
N ASP A 287 -19.26 -11.70 13.24
CA ASP A 287 -19.56 -11.94 11.83
C ASP A 287 -18.55 -11.26 10.91
N ALA A 288 -18.05 -10.07 11.26
CA ALA A 288 -16.92 -9.48 10.56
C ALA A 288 -15.68 -10.40 10.62
N THR A 289 -15.39 -10.96 11.80
CA THR A 289 -14.27 -11.92 11.95
C THR A 289 -14.49 -13.19 11.13
N ARG A 290 -15.72 -13.69 11.05
CA ARG A 290 -16.09 -14.83 10.22
C ARG A 290 -15.89 -14.53 8.73
N ALA A 291 -16.36 -13.37 8.27
CA ALA A 291 -16.26 -12.92 6.89
C ALA A 291 -14.81 -12.88 6.39
N LEU A 292 -13.83 -12.63 7.28
CA LEU A 292 -12.40 -12.68 6.93
C LEU A 292 -11.97 -14.04 6.36
N TYR A 293 -12.63 -15.14 6.75
CA TYR A 293 -12.27 -16.50 6.34
C TYR A 293 -13.32 -17.17 5.46
N GLU A 294 -14.46 -16.53 5.22
CA GLU A 294 -15.55 -17.08 4.39
C GLU A 294 -15.19 -17.18 2.92
N HIS A 295 -14.44 -16.21 2.40
CA HIS A 295 -14.12 -16.14 0.98
C HIS A 295 -12.65 -15.75 0.79
N PRO A 296 -11.87 -16.49 -0.04
CA PRO A 296 -10.42 -16.28 -0.15
C PRO A 296 -10.03 -14.89 -0.67
N ALA A 297 -10.86 -14.25 -1.52
CA ALA A 297 -10.62 -12.86 -1.92
C ALA A 297 -10.72 -11.88 -0.72
N VAL A 298 -11.69 -12.11 0.19
CA VAL A 298 -11.85 -11.30 1.41
C VAL A 298 -10.66 -11.54 2.33
N SER A 299 -10.25 -12.80 2.50
CA SER A 299 -9.06 -13.14 3.28
C SER A 299 -7.80 -12.46 2.74
N SER A 300 -7.61 -12.45 1.41
CA SER A 300 -6.44 -11.82 0.78
C SER A 300 -6.36 -10.32 1.11
N VAL A 301 -7.45 -9.57 0.92
CA VAL A 301 -7.47 -8.12 1.18
C VAL A 301 -7.47 -7.83 2.69
N GLY A 302 -8.25 -8.58 3.47
CA GLY A 302 -8.35 -8.39 4.92
C GLY A 302 -7.03 -8.63 5.64
N TRP A 303 -6.28 -9.68 5.28
CA TRP A 303 -4.93 -9.90 5.81
C TRP A 303 -3.93 -8.83 5.35
N ASP A 304 -4.07 -8.28 4.13
CA ASP A 304 -3.28 -7.13 3.69
C ASP A 304 -3.56 -5.90 4.58
N VAL A 305 -4.82 -5.66 4.94
CA VAL A 305 -5.21 -4.58 5.86
C VAL A 305 -4.66 -4.79 7.27
N ILE A 306 -4.73 -6.01 7.81
CA ILE A 306 -4.14 -6.35 9.12
C ILE A 306 -2.63 -6.09 9.09
N CYS A 307 -1.95 -6.57 8.05
CA CYS A 307 -0.52 -6.33 7.86
C CYS A 307 -0.20 -4.84 7.72
N CYS A 308 -1.05 -4.05 7.05
CA CYS A 308 -0.92 -2.59 6.98
C CYS A 308 -1.00 -1.98 8.38
N TRP A 309 -2.00 -2.32 9.19
CA TRP A 309 -2.12 -1.81 10.56
C TRP A 309 -0.86 -2.10 11.40
N ILE A 310 -0.38 -3.34 11.37
CA ILE A 310 0.84 -3.74 12.08
C ILE A 310 2.06 -2.96 11.58
N SER A 311 2.25 -2.90 10.26
CA SER A 311 3.43 -2.29 9.63
C SER A 311 3.48 -0.78 9.86
N PHE A 312 2.36 -0.07 9.68
CA PHE A 312 2.30 1.36 9.93
C PHE A 312 2.44 1.71 11.41
N SER A 313 1.94 0.85 12.32
CA SER A 313 2.14 1.04 13.76
C SER A 313 3.60 0.84 14.14
N ALA A 314 4.23 -0.23 13.65
CA ALA A 314 5.67 -0.46 13.83
C ALA A 314 6.51 0.72 13.29
N TRP A 315 6.14 1.28 12.14
CA TRP A 315 6.81 2.46 11.60
C TRP A 315 6.69 3.70 12.49
N HIS A 316 5.52 3.95 13.08
CA HIS A 316 5.36 5.04 14.03
C HIS A 316 6.19 4.81 15.30
N LEU A 317 6.26 3.58 15.81
CA LEU A 317 7.08 3.24 16.97
C LEU A 317 8.58 3.43 16.70
N VAL A 318 9.06 3.05 15.51
CA VAL A 318 10.45 3.29 15.10
C VAL A 318 10.75 4.78 15.03
N GLY A 319 9.85 5.58 14.42
CA GLY A 319 9.99 7.04 14.37
C GLY A 319 10.01 7.68 15.76
N TRP A 320 9.10 7.26 16.65
CA TRP A 320 9.06 7.70 18.04
C TRP A 320 10.35 7.36 18.79
N ALA A 321 10.87 6.14 18.63
CA ALA A 321 12.11 5.71 19.27
C ALA A 321 13.32 6.53 18.78
N ASP A 322 13.39 6.84 17.48
CA ASP A 322 14.43 7.70 16.90
C ASP A 322 14.36 9.13 17.45
N ASP A 323 13.16 9.70 17.61
CA ASP A 323 13.00 11.06 18.16
C ASP A 323 13.26 11.10 19.66
N TYR A 324 12.90 10.05 20.40
CA TYR A 324 13.25 9.91 21.80
C TYR A 324 14.77 9.86 22.00
N GLU A 325 15.47 9.06 21.18
CA GLU A 325 16.93 8.96 21.22
C GLU A 325 17.61 10.30 20.94
N LYS A 326 17.13 11.08 19.96
CA LYS A 326 17.65 12.44 19.70
C LYS A 326 17.46 13.38 20.89
N LYS A 327 16.34 13.26 21.61
CA LYS A 327 15.99 14.16 22.72
C LYS A 327 16.71 13.78 24.02
N HIS A 328 16.93 12.50 24.26
CA HIS A 328 17.39 11.98 25.54
C HIS A 328 18.78 11.33 25.49
N GLY A 329 19.37 11.14 24.30
CA GLY A 329 20.71 10.59 24.12
C GLY A 329 20.81 9.07 24.24
N PHE A 330 19.70 8.37 24.50
CA PHE A 330 19.64 6.91 24.56
C PHE A 330 18.33 6.38 23.97
N ARG A 331 18.38 5.14 23.46
CA ARG A 331 17.22 4.50 22.83
C ARG A 331 16.45 3.68 23.86
N PRO A 332 15.12 3.83 23.97
CA PRO A 332 14.34 3.22 25.05
C PRO A 332 14.22 1.68 24.97
N VAL A 333 14.77 1.04 23.91
CA VAL A 333 14.62 -0.41 23.64
C VAL A 333 15.96 -1.07 23.28
N THR A 334 17.11 -0.48 23.60
CA THR A 334 18.36 -1.24 23.56
C THR A 334 18.43 -2.11 24.81
N VAL A 335 18.08 -3.39 24.65
CA VAL A 335 18.58 -4.44 25.55
C VAL A 335 20.10 -4.32 25.50
N GLY A 336 20.73 -4.17 26.67
CA GLY A 336 22.18 -4.04 26.79
C GLY A 336 22.89 -5.21 26.09
N PRO A 337 24.18 -5.06 25.75
CA PRO A 337 24.95 -6.19 25.24
C PRO A 337 24.78 -7.35 26.23
N VAL A 338 24.38 -8.51 25.71
CA VAL A 338 24.51 -9.77 26.44
C VAL A 338 26.01 -9.91 26.66
N GLU A 339 26.47 -9.62 27.88
CA GLU A 339 27.82 -9.95 28.30
C GLU A 339 27.97 -11.47 28.10
N GLU A 340 28.97 -11.84 27.30
CA GLU A 340 29.31 -13.24 26.97
C GLU A 340 29.76 -14.03 28.20
#